data_AF-A0A953TU46-F1
#
_entry.id   AF-A0A953TU46-F1
#
_cell.length_a   1.000
_cell.length_b   1.000
_cell.length_c   1.000
_cell.angle_alpha   90.00
_cell.angle_beta   90.00
_cell.angle_gamma   90.00
#
_symmetry.space_group_name_H-M   'P 1'
#
loop_
_entity.id
_entity.type
_entity.pdbx_description
1 polymer ?
#
loop_
_entity_poly.entity_id
_entity_poly.type
_entity_poly.pdbx_seq_one_letter_code
_entity_poly.pdbx_strand_id
1 'polypeptide(L)'
;EAARRIIATVDPAQPISSVRTMDDLIDLDVADRHQQMLLLGGFAALALILASVGLYGVLSYAVTQRSRELGLRIALGASTGSVMRMVVGRGLALTAIGLTLGLGLAWMSARTLQSLLYGVTAADPATFAGVVGLLGTIALAACYLPARRASRVDPMVVLRDE
;
A
#
# COMPACT_ATOMS: atom_id res chain seq x y z
N GLU A 1 -4.81 -34.93 34.92
CA GLU A 1 -5.51 -35.59 36.04
C GLU A 1 -4.66 -35.85 37.30
N ALA A 2 -3.39 -36.27 37.19
CA ALA A 2 -2.54 -36.54 38.35
C ALA A 2 -2.37 -35.34 39.32
N ALA A 3 -2.22 -34.12 38.80
CA ALA A 3 -2.09 -32.89 39.59
C ALA A 3 -3.33 -32.60 40.46
N ARG A 4 -4.54 -32.88 39.94
CA ARG A 4 -5.81 -32.68 40.67
C ARG A 4 -5.90 -33.58 41.90
N ARG A 5 -5.36 -34.81 41.80
CA ARG A 5 -5.38 -35.80 42.88
C ARG A 5 -4.40 -35.44 44.00
N ILE A 6 -3.29 -34.79 43.68
CA ILE A 6 -2.29 -34.31 44.65
C ILE A 6 -2.81 -33.07 45.41
N ILE A 7 -3.40 -32.11 44.72
CA ILE A 7 -3.92 -30.88 45.36
C ILE A 7 -5.10 -31.20 46.31
N ALA A 8 -5.94 -32.18 45.95
CA ALA A 8 -7.02 -32.66 46.81
C ALA A 8 -6.56 -33.29 48.14
N THR A 9 -5.29 -33.71 48.24
CA THR A 9 -4.72 -34.21 49.51
C THR A 9 -4.17 -33.11 50.42
N VAL A 10 -3.97 -31.90 49.88
CA VAL A 10 -3.40 -30.76 50.62
C VAL A 10 -4.49 -29.80 51.09
N ASP A 11 -5.52 -29.52 50.28
CA ASP A 11 -6.67 -28.72 50.69
C ASP A 11 -7.97 -29.13 49.95
N PRO A 12 -8.88 -29.89 50.60
CA PRO A 12 -10.13 -30.36 49.99
C PRO A 12 -11.19 -29.27 49.78
N ALA A 13 -11.04 -28.09 50.39
CA ALA A 13 -12.05 -27.02 50.35
C ALA A 13 -11.84 -26.03 49.20
N GLN A 14 -10.74 -26.15 48.45
CA GLN A 14 -10.40 -25.23 47.38
C GLN A 14 -11.21 -25.53 46.10
N PRO A 15 -12.04 -24.59 45.58
CA PRO A 15 -12.77 -24.80 44.35
C PRO A 15 -11.81 -24.78 43.15
N ILE A 16 -11.38 -25.95 42.69
CA ILE A 16 -10.56 -26.07 41.47
C ILE A 16 -11.50 -25.92 40.25
N SER A 17 -11.76 -24.68 39.83
CA SER A 17 -12.74 -24.38 38.76
C SER A 17 -12.13 -24.17 37.37
N SER A 18 -10.81 -24.28 37.16
CA SER A 18 -10.25 -24.32 35.80
C SER A 18 -8.79 -24.78 35.79
N VAL A 19 -8.55 -26.09 35.70
CA VAL A 19 -7.22 -26.62 35.36
C VAL A 19 -7.08 -26.51 33.84
N ARG A 20 -6.52 -25.41 33.36
CA ARG A 20 -6.05 -25.30 31.97
C ARG A 20 -4.56 -25.58 31.94
N THR A 21 -4.10 -26.32 30.94
CA THR A 21 -2.66 -26.47 30.69
C THR A 21 -2.10 -25.11 30.28
N MET A 22 -0.79 -24.89 30.46
CA MET A 22 -0.18 -23.67 29.90
C MET A 22 -0.36 -23.63 28.37
N ASP A 23 -0.40 -24.79 27.71
CA ASP A 23 -0.70 -24.91 26.29
C ASP A 23 -2.08 -24.34 25.93
N ASP A 24 -3.13 -24.61 26.70
CA ASP A 24 -4.48 -24.06 26.46
C ASP A 24 -4.53 -22.53 26.63
N LEU A 25 -3.75 -21.97 27.55
CA LEU A 25 -3.66 -20.51 27.74
C LEU A 25 -2.86 -19.84 26.63
N ILE A 26 -1.81 -20.50 26.13
CA ILE A 26 -1.03 -20.04 24.99
C ILE A 26 -1.88 -20.10 23.71
N ASP A 27 -2.66 -21.17 23.49
CA ASP A 27 -3.51 -21.31 22.31
C ASP A 27 -4.63 -20.26 22.26
N LEU A 28 -5.22 -19.90 23.42
CA LEU A 28 -6.22 -18.82 23.50
C LEU A 28 -5.60 -17.44 23.20
N ASP A 29 -4.40 -17.16 23.70
CA ASP A 29 -3.73 -15.86 23.52
C ASP A 29 -3.13 -15.71 22.10
N VAL A 30 -2.64 -16.81 21.51
CA VAL A 30 -2.10 -16.84 20.13
C VAL A 30 -3.21 -16.78 19.08
N ALA A 31 -4.37 -17.43 19.33
CA ALA A 31 -5.50 -17.41 18.41
C ALA A 31 -6.07 -15.99 18.20
N ASP A 32 -6.26 -15.23 19.29
CA ASP A 32 -6.76 -13.84 19.22
C ASP A 32 -5.79 -12.93 18.44
N ARG A 33 -4.48 -13.11 18.65
CA ARG A 33 -3.44 -12.29 18.03
C ARG A 33 -3.34 -12.52 16.52
N HIS A 34 -3.48 -13.75 16.07
CA HIS A 34 -3.46 -14.10 14.64
C HIS A 34 -4.69 -13.56 13.91
N GLN A 35 -5.87 -13.65 14.53
CA GLN A 35 -7.11 -13.14 13.95
C GLN A 35 -7.06 -11.61 13.75
N GLN A 36 -6.52 -10.90 14.74
CA GLN A 36 -6.31 -9.45 14.64
C GLN A 36 -5.31 -9.08 13.53
N MET A 37 -4.22 -9.83 13.38
CA MET A 37 -3.26 -9.63 12.27
C MET A 37 -3.89 -9.85 10.90
N LEU A 38 -4.72 -10.87 10.73
CA LEU A 38 -5.41 -11.14 9.46
C LEU A 38 -6.35 -10.00 9.07
N LEU A 39 -7.14 -9.47 10.02
CA LEU A 39 -8.00 -8.31 9.81
C LEU A 39 -7.19 -7.07 9.41
N LEU A 40 -6.12 -6.77 10.14
CA LEU A 40 -5.23 -5.63 9.84
C LEU A 40 -4.58 -5.78 8.46
N GLY A 41 -4.10 -6.99 8.12
CA GLY A 41 -3.55 -7.31 6.81
C GLY A 41 -4.59 -7.13 5.69
N GLY A 42 -5.85 -7.54 5.92
CA GLY A 42 -6.96 -7.30 5.02
C GLY A 42 -7.24 -5.82 4.79
N PHE A 43 -7.28 -5.01 5.86
CA PHE A 43 -7.44 -3.56 5.73
C PHE A 43 -6.27 -2.91 5.00
N ALA A 44 -5.03 -3.33 5.28
CA ALA A 44 -3.85 -2.85 4.57
C ALA A 44 -3.91 -3.18 3.07
N ALA A 45 -4.36 -4.39 2.71
CA ALA A 45 -4.55 -4.78 1.31
C ALA A 45 -5.63 -3.92 0.62
N LEU A 46 -6.78 -3.69 1.27
CA LEU A 46 -7.83 -2.81 0.74
C LEU A 46 -7.35 -1.38 0.58
N ALA A 47 -6.64 -0.84 1.56
CA ALA A 47 -6.05 0.50 1.50
C ALA A 47 -5.05 0.60 0.34
N LEU A 48 -4.23 -0.43 0.12
CA LEU A 48 -3.28 -0.49 -0.97
C LEU A 48 -3.98 -0.52 -2.33
N ILE A 49 -5.06 -1.28 -2.47
CA ILE A 49 -5.90 -1.29 -3.68
C ILE A 49 -6.51 0.09 -3.92
N LEU A 50 -7.11 0.70 -2.91
CA LEU A 50 -7.74 2.02 -3.03
C LEU A 50 -6.72 3.10 -3.40
N ALA A 51 -5.55 3.08 -2.77
CA ALA A 51 -4.44 3.97 -3.10
C ALA A 51 -3.96 3.75 -4.54
N SER A 52 -3.85 2.51 -4.99
CA SER A 52 -3.46 2.15 -6.35
C SER A 52 -4.46 2.69 -7.38
N VAL A 53 -5.75 2.50 -7.14
CA VAL A 53 -6.83 3.01 -8.01
C VAL A 53 -6.84 4.54 -8.03
N GLY A 54 -6.72 5.18 -6.87
CA GLY A 54 -6.67 6.64 -6.76
C GLY A 54 -5.46 7.24 -7.47
N LEU A 55 -4.28 6.66 -7.27
CA LEU A 55 -3.05 7.07 -7.94
C LEU A 55 -3.17 6.94 -9.47
N TYR A 56 -3.68 5.80 -9.96
CA TYR A 56 -3.92 5.62 -11.38
C TYR A 56 -4.92 6.64 -11.93
N GLY A 57 -6.04 6.84 -11.24
CA GLY A 57 -7.10 7.77 -11.64
C GLY A 57 -6.57 9.21 -11.75
N VAL A 58 -5.89 9.70 -10.70
CA VAL A 58 -5.36 11.07 -10.66
C VAL A 58 -4.29 11.29 -11.74
N LEU A 59 -3.33 10.37 -11.88
CA LEU A 59 -2.27 10.50 -12.88
C LEU A 59 -2.82 10.39 -14.30
N SER A 60 -3.68 9.41 -14.57
CA SER A 60 -4.29 9.21 -15.89
C SER A 60 -5.17 10.39 -16.30
N TYR A 61 -5.95 10.92 -15.36
CA TYR A 61 -6.77 12.11 -15.58
C TYR A 61 -5.91 13.33 -15.88
N ALA A 62 -4.86 13.58 -15.09
CA ALA A 62 -3.95 14.70 -15.29
C ALA A 62 -3.22 14.66 -16.65
N VAL A 63 -2.85 13.45 -17.12
CA VAL A 63 -2.27 13.28 -18.46
C VAL A 63 -3.31 13.51 -19.54
N THR A 64 -4.51 12.95 -19.39
CA THR A 64 -5.58 13.06 -20.38
C THR A 64 -6.03 14.51 -20.58
N GLN A 65 -6.10 15.29 -19.50
CA GLN A 65 -6.46 16.72 -19.57
C GLN A 65 -5.42 17.55 -20.34
N ARG A 66 -4.16 17.09 -20.39
CA ARG A 66 -3.08 17.73 -21.16
C ARG A 66 -2.91 17.16 -22.57
N SER A 67 -3.64 16.11 -22.95
CA SER A 67 -3.53 15.47 -24.26
C SER A 67 -3.72 16.42 -25.44
N ARG A 68 -4.58 17.44 -25.32
CA ARG A 68 -4.83 18.41 -26.39
C ARG A 68 -3.59 19.28 -26.68
N GLU A 69 -2.93 19.78 -25.63
CA GLU A 69 -1.66 20.50 -25.75
C GLU A 69 -0.52 19.61 -26.29
N LEU A 70 -0.50 18.35 -25.85
CA LEU A 70 0.49 17.37 -26.30
C LEU A 70 0.31 17.07 -27.80
N GLY A 71 -0.93 16.94 -28.26
CA GLY A 71 -1.27 16.76 -29.68
C GLY A 71 -0.88 17.96 -30.55
N LEU A 72 -1.14 19.18 -30.08
CA LEU A 72 -0.72 20.41 -30.76
C LEU A 72 0.80 20.51 -30.89
N ARG A 73 1.55 20.17 -29.83
CA ARG A 73 3.02 20.13 -29.90
C ARG A 73 3.55 19.12 -30.92
N ILE A 74 2.93 17.95 -31.00
CA ILE A 74 3.32 16.92 -31.98
C ILE A 74 2.99 17.40 -33.40
N ALA A 75 1.83 18.02 -33.61
CA ALA A 75 1.45 18.60 -34.90
C ALA A 75 2.41 19.72 -35.36
N LEU A 76 2.98 20.47 -34.42
CA LEU A 76 4.02 21.48 -34.67
C LEU A 76 5.43 20.88 -34.84
N GLY A 77 5.57 19.55 -34.91
CA GLY A 77 6.83 18.86 -35.19
C GLY A 77 7.63 18.40 -33.97
N ALA A 78 7.08 18.45 -32.75
CA ALA A 78 7.77 17.91 -31.59
C ALA A 78 7.88 16.38 -31.64
N SER A 79 9.05 15.84 -31.30
CA SER A 79 9.24 14.38 -31.23
C SER A 79 8.36 13.76 -30.12
N THR A 80 7.63 12.71 -30.46
CA THR A 80 6.75 11.97 -29.55
C THR A 80 7.49 11.46 -28.31
N GLY A 81 8.78 11.09 -28.45
CA GLY A 81 9.65 10.69 -27.35
C GLY A 81 9.93 11.81 -26.34
N SER A 82 10.18 13.04 -26.81
CA SER A 82 10.42 14.20 -25.93
C SER A 82 9.17 14.53 -25.10
N VAL A 83 8.00 14.50 -25.76
CA VAL A 83 6.71 14.73 -25.14
C VAL A 83 6.41 13.65 -24.08
N MET A 84 6.63 12.38 -24.42
CA MET A 84 6.40 11.27 -23.48
C MET A 84 7.33 11.33 -22.27
N ARG A 85 8.62 11.64 -22.45
CA ARG A 85 9.58 11.80 -21.34
C ARG A 85 9.19 12.94 -20.41
N MET A 86 8.70 14.05 -20.95
CA MET A 86 8.22 15.18 -20.14
C MET A 86 7.00 14.82 -19.29
N VAL A 87 6.03 14.10 -19.88
CA VAL A 87 4.81 13.69 -19.18
C VAL A 87 5.13 12.68 -18.08
N VAL A 88 5.86 11.62 -18.42
CA VAL A 88 6.28 10.59 -17.45
C VAL A 88 7.15 11.20 -16.36
N GLY A 89 8.10 12.09 -16.70
CA GLY A 89 8.94 12.75 -15.71
C GLY A 89 8.15 13.59 -14.70
N ARG A 90 7.14 14.34 -15.15
CA ARG A 90 6.26 15.11 -14.25
C ARG A 90 5.41 14.21 -13.36
N GLY A 91 4.84 13.14 -13.93
CA GLY A 91 4.06 12.18 -13.16
C GLY A 91 4.90 11.49 -12.09
N LEU A 92 6.09 11.00 -12.47
CA LEU A 92 7.02 10.36 -11.55
C LEU A 92 7.55 11.32 -10.48
N ALA A 93 7.79 12.60 -10.81
CA ALA A 93 8.20 13.59 -9.81
C ALA A 93 7.11 13.77 -8.73
N LEU A 94 5.84 13.86 -9.15
CA LEU A 94 4.72 13.96 -8.21
C LEU A 94 4.61 12.68 -7.35
N THR A 95 4.74 11.51 -7.96
CA THR A 95 4.74 10.22 -7.24
C THR A 95 5.90 10.14 -6.25
N ALA A 96 7.10 10.60 -6.63
CA ALA A 96 8.27 10.59 -5.75
C ALA A 96 8.07 11.48 -4.51
N ILE A 97 7.47 12.67 -4.68
CA ILE A 97 7.10 13.54 -3.56
C ILE A 97 6.09 12.84 -2.64
N GLY A 98 5.04 12.25 -3.21
CA GLY A 98 4.04 11.51 -2.42
C GLY A 98 4.64 10.32 -1.67
N LEU A 99 5.50 9.54 -2.33
CA LEU A 99 6.18 8.40 -1.71
C LEU A 99 7.13 8.82 -0.60
N THR A 100 7.96 9.85 -0.82
CA THR A 100 8.89 10.33 0.22
C THR A 100 8.16 10.83 1.47
N LEU A 101 7.08 11.58 1.29
CA LEU A 101 6.23 12.03 2.40
C LEU A 101 5.53 10.85 3.10
N GLY A 102 4.94 9.94 2.32
CA GLY A 102 4.26 8.75 2.87
C GLY A 102 5.19 7.84 3.65
N LEU A 103 6.40 7.60 3.15
CA LEU A 103 7.44 6.83 3.83
C LEU A 103 7.87 7.49 5.13
N GLY A 104 8.06 8.82 5.12
CA GLY A 104 8.38 9.58 6.33
C GLY A 104 7.31 9.45 7.41
N LEU A 105 6.03 9.59 7.03
CA LEU A 105 4.89 9.44 7.94
C LEU A 105 4.75 8.01 8.47
N ALA A 106 4.93 7.02 7.61
CA ALA A 106 4.86 5.61 7.98
C ALA A 106 6.01 5.23 8.94
N TRP A 107 7.23 5.70 8.68
CA TRP A 107 8.38 5.47 9.57
C TRP A 107 8.19 6.14 10.93
N MET A 108 7.71 7.39 10.95
CA MET A 108 7.40 8.10 12.19
C MET A 108 6.34 7.36 13.02
N SER A 109 5.29 6.88 12.35
CA SER A 109 4.23 6.08 12.98
C SER A 109 4.73 4.73 13.51
N ALA A 110 5.59 4.04 12.76
CA ALA A 110 6.19 2.78 13.21
C ALA A 110 7.07 2.99 14.44
N ARG A 111 7.83 4.09 14.48
CA ARG A 111 8.71 4.44 15.61
C ARG A 111 7.91 4.78 16.87
N THR A 112 6.80 5.52 16.76
CA THR A 112 5.96 5.80 17.92
C THR A 112 5.31 4.53 18.46
N LEU A 113 4.86 3.62 17.59
CA LEU A 113 4.28 2.34 17.99
C LEU A 113 5.29 1.43 18.71
N GLN A 114 6.54 1.40 18.22
CA GLN A 114 7.62 0.65 18.86
C GLN A 114 7.89 1.15 20.30
N SER A 115 7.73 2.45 20.56
CA SER A 115 7.91 3.00 21.91
C SER A 115 6.79 2.60 22.89
N LEU A 116 5.64 2.17 22.39
CA LEU A 116 4.46 1.83 23.18
C LEU A 116 4.25 0.32 23.33
N LEU A 117 4.76 -0.50 22.40
CA LEU A 117 4.46 -1.93 22.33
C LEU A 117 5.73 -2.78 22.23
N TYR A 118 5.94 -3.65 23.21
CA TYR A 118 7.07 -4.59 23.25
C TYR A 118 6.95 -5.63 22.12
N GLY A 119 8.03 -5.82 21.34
CA GLY A 119 8.09 -6.83 20.27
C GLY A 119 7.72 -6.33 18.86
N VAL A 120 7.46 -5.04 18.66
CA VAL A 120 7.33 -4.46 17.31
C VAL A 120 8.74 -4.22 16.75
N THR A 121 9.17 -5.06 15.81
CA THR A 121 10.41 -4.83 15.05
C THR A 121 10.22 -3.61 14.13
N ALA A 122 11.02 -2.58 14.39
CA ALA A 122 10.98 -1.32 13.66
C ALA A 122 11.13 -1.54 12.15
N ALA A 123 10.15 -1.07 11.38
CA ALA A 123 10.19 -0.87 9.94
C ALA A 123 10.77 -2.05 9.13
N ASP A 124 9.93 -3.03 8.77
CA ASP A 124 10.29 -4.09 7.82
C ASP A 124 10.68 -3.49 6.45
N PRO A 125 11.96 -3.55 6.04
CA PRO A 125 12.41 -2.97 4.78
C PRO A 125 11.75 -3.63 3.57
N ALA A 126 11.37 -4.91 3.67
CA ALA A 126 10.73 -5.64 2.59
C ALA A 126 9.35 -5.07 2.28
N THR A 127 8.54 -4.79 3.33
CA THR A 127 7.24 -4.15 3.17
C THR A 127 7.35 -2.76 2.54
N PHE A 128 8.29 -1.93 3.01
CA PHE A 128 8.52 -0.60 2.45
C PHE A 128 8.97 -0.65 0.99
N ALA A 129 9.94 -1.51 0.66
CA ALA A 129 10.40 -1.70 -0.71
C ALA A 129 9.28 -2.23 -1.62
N GLY A 130 8.47 -3.15 -1.12
CA GLY A 130 7.31 -3.70 -1.83
C GLY A 130 6.27 -2.63 -2.18
N VAL A 131 5.90 -1.77 -1.22
CA VAL A 131 4.94 -0.68 -1.46
C VAL A 131 5.49 0.34 -2.45
N VAL A 132 6.76 0.75 -2.31
CA VAL A 132 7.42 1.69 -3.24
C VAL A 132 7.48 1.09 -4.65
N GLY A 133 7.88 -0.17 -4.78
CA GLY A 133 7.93 -0.86 -6.06
C GLY A 133 6.55 -0.96 -6.70
N LEU A 134 5.54 -1.38 -5.95
CA LEU A 134 4.17 -1.52 -6.44
C LEU A 134 3.60 -0.17 -6.90
N LEU A 135 3.60 0.85 -6.04
CA LEU A 135 3.06 2.17 -6.38
C LEU A 135 3.88 2.84 -7.49
N GLY A 136 5.20 2.62 -7.55
CA GLY A 136 6.06 3.09 -8.63
C GLY A 136 5.70 2.47 -9.98
N THR A 137 5.47 1.14 -10.02
CA THR A 137 5.02 0.46 -11.25
C THR A 137 3.64 0.93 -11.70
N ILE A 138 2.72 1.16 -10.77
CA ILE A 138 1.38 1.70 -11.06
C ILE A 138 1.49 3.13 -11.61
N ALA A 139 2.32 3.98 -11.01
CA ALA A 139 2.54 5.34 -11.49
C ALA A 139 3.13 5.36 -12.91
N LEU A 140 4.12 4.50 -13.18
CA LEU A 140 4.68 4.33 -14.52
C LEU A 140 3.60 3.93 -15.52
N ALA A 141 2.77 2.92 -15.20
CA ALA A 141 1.68 2.49 -16.05
C ALA A 141 0.65 3.61 -16.26
N ALA A 142 0.24 4.30 -15.19
CA ALA A 142 -0.73 5.38 -15.21
C ALA A 142 -0.28 6.59 -16.04
N CYS A 143 1.02 6.88 -16.09
CA CYS A 143 1.55 7.95 -16.94
C CYS A 143 1.81 7.49 -18.38
N TYR A 144 2.31 6.27 -18.57
CA TYR A 144 2.72 5.76 -19.88
C TYR A 144 1.53 5.38 -20.76
N LEU A 145 0.53 4.67 -20.25
CA LEU A 145 -0.61 4.22 -21.05
C LEU A 145 -1.41 5.38 -21.69
N PRO A 146 -1.82 6.41 -20.95
CA PRO A 146 -2.57 7.54 -21.51
C PRO A 146 -1.71 8.41 -22.41
N ALA A 147 -0.43 8.65 -22.06
CA ALA A 147 0.50 9.39 -22.90
C ALA A 147 0.71 8.72 -24.26
N ARG A 148 0.87 7.38 -24.24
CA ARG A 148 0.99 6.59 -25.47
C ARG A 148 -0.30 6.63 -26.29
N ARG A 149 -1.48 6.53 -25.64
CA ARG A 149 -2.76 6.71 -26.34
C ARG A 149 -2.86 8.09 -26.99
N ALA A 150 -2.57 9.17 -26.26
CA ALA A 150 -2.59 10.54 -26.79
C ALA A 150 -1.64 10.74 -27.97
N SER A 151 -0.45 10.15 -27.94
CA SER A 151 0.53 10.23 -29.05
C SER A 151 0.12 9.48 -30.32
N ARG A 152 -0.85 8.56 -30.22
CA ARG A 152 -1.37 7.76 -31.33
C ARG A 152 -2.70 8.28 -31.88
N VAL A 153 -3.35 9.22 -31.19
CA VAL A 153 -4.53 9.88 -31.73
C VAL A 153 -4.06 10.78 -32.88
N ASP A 154 -4.57 10.49 -34.06
CA ASP A 154 -4.20 11.13 -35.31
C ASP A 154 -4.51 12.65 -35.21
N PRO A 155 -3.52 13.55 -35.39
CA PRO A 155 -3.72 15.00 -35.30
C PRO A 155 -4.84 15.52 -36.23
N MET A 156 -5.09 14.79 -37.32
CA MET A 156 -6.14 15.09 -38.29
C MET A 156 -7.57 14.93 -37.76
N VAL A 157 -7.79 14.14 -36.70
CA VAL A 157 -9.12 14.03 -36.05
C VAL A 157 -9.40 15.27 -35.18
N VAL A 158 -8.36 15.88 -34.60
CA VAL A 158 -8.49 17.08 -33.75
C VAL A 158 -8.85 18.34 -34.56
N LEU A 159 -8.48 18.37 -35.85
CA LEU A 159 -8.81 19.45 -36.79
C LEU A 159 -10.16 19.30 -37.49
N ARG A 160 -10.87 18.17 -37.30
CA ARG A 160 -12.13 17.87 -38.00
C ARG A 160 -13.38 18.02 -37.11
N ASP A 161 -13.18 18.35 -35.84
CA ASP A 161 -14.23 18.66 -34.85
C ASP A 161 -14.45 20.19 -34.67
N GLU A 162 -13.88 21.01 -35.56
CA GLU A 162 -14.24 22.43 -35.77
C GLU A 162 -14.85 22.60 -37.18
#